data_AF-A0A7C1F7S4-F1
#
_entry.id   AF-A0A7C1F7S4-F1
#
_cell.length_a   1.000
_cell.length_b   1.000
_cell.length_c   1.000
_cell.angle_alpha   90.00
_cell.angle_beta   90.00
_cell.angle_gamma   90.00
#
_symmetry.space_group_name_H-M   'P 1'
#
loop_
_entity.id
_entity.type
_entity.pdbx_description
1 polymer ?
#
loop_
_entity_poly.entity_id
_entity_poly.type
_entity_poly.pdbx_seq_one_letter_code
_entity_poly.pdbx_strand_id
1 'polypeptide(L)'
;MRFDILTLFPEMFAGPFSASIIKRAVARGLLTVNLVNIRDYALNKHRTVDDTPYGGGAGMVIGPEPLVLAIEAVRKSRGGNTGPVILLCPQGETFNQRLAAELAREEHIVLICGHYEGIDERVRSYTTGEISIGDYVLTGGELPAMVVVDAVVR
;
A
#
# COMPACT_ATOMS: atom_id res chain seq x y z
N MET A 1 -13.43 7.48 7.18
CA MET A 1 -12.19 7.33 6.39
C MET A 1 -11.92 5.86 6.12
N ARG A 2 -11.38 5.51 4.96
CA ARG A 2 -11.03 4.14 4.59
C ARG A 2 -9.60 4.04 4.07
N PHE A 3 -8.89 3.00 4.45
CA PHE A 3 -7.64 2.56 3.83
C PHE A 3 -7.82 1.21 3.16
N ASP A 4 -7.39 1.08 1.91
CA ASP A 4 -7.11 -0.22 1.28
C ASP A 4 -5.59 -0.37 1.15
N ILE A 5 -5.02 -1.38 1.79
CA ILE A 5 -3.58 -1.62 1.80
C ILE A 5 -3.28 -2.85 0.96
N LEU A 6 -2.62 -2.64 -0.18
CA LEU A 6 -2.17 -3.69 -1.07
C LEU A 6 -0.81 -4.18 -0.58
N THR A 7 -0.75 -5.43 -0.16
CA THR A 7 0.43 -6.01 0.49
C THR A 7 0.57 -7.48 0.16
N LEU A 8 1.79 -7.99 0.33
CA LEU A 8 2.07 -9.42 0.31
C LEU A 8 1.91 -10.07 1.69
N PHE A 9 1.84 -9.30 2.77
CA PHE A 9 1.82 -9.81 4.13
C PHE A 9 0.71 -9.17 4.98
N PRO A 10 -0.57 -9.43 4.66
CA PRO A 10 -1.70 -8.92 5.45
C PRO A 10 -1.58 -9.18 6.96
N GLU A 11 -1.02 -10.32 7.34
CA GLU A 11 -0.83 -10.74 8.72
C GLU A 11 0.05 -9.78 9.55
N MET A 12 0.96 -9.03 8.92
CA MET A 12 1.80 -8.05 9.63
C MET A 12 0.99 -6.92 10.26
N PHE A 13 -0.20 -6.64 9.75
CA PHE A 13 -1.06 -5.54 10.20
C PHE A 13 -1.94 -5.90 11.40
N ALA A 14 -2.02 -7.18 11.78
CA ALA A 14 -2.89 -7.65 12.85
C ALA A 14 -2.56 -6.97 14.20
N GLY A 15 -1.28 -6.81 14.53
CA GLY A 15 -0.84 -6.18 15.77
C GLY A 15 -1.22 -4.69 15.84
N PRO A 16 -0.61 -3.84 14.98
CA PRO A 16 -0.81 -2.38 15.03
C PRO A 16 -2.28 -1.94 14.91
N PHE A 17 -3.10 -2.65 14.14
CA PHE A 17 -4.50 -2.26 13.93
C PHE A 17 -5.49 -2.84 14.96
N SER A 18 -5.06 -3.82 15.76
CA SER A 18 -5.89 -4.38 16.84
C SER A 18 -5.64 -3.75 18.21
N ALA A 19 -4.77 -2.73 18.29
CA ALA A 19 -4.40 -2.05 19.53
C ALA A 19 -4.69 -0.53 19.51
N SER A 20 -4.64 0.09 20.69
CA SER A 20 -4.60 1.55 20.89
C SER A 20 -5.70 2.35 20.16
N ILE A 21 -5.37 3.53 19.62
CA ILE A 21 -6.25 4.48 18.93
C ILE A 21 -6.88 3.85 17.70
N ILE A 22 -6.10 3.12 16.89
CA ILE A 22 -6.59 2.49 15.66
C ILE A 22 -7.74 1.52 15.97
N LYS A 23 -7.58 0.64 16.97
CA LYS A 23 -8.65 -0.27 17.41
C LYS A 23 -9.93 0.48 17.77
N ARG A 24 -9.80 1.60 18.51
CA ARG A 24 -10.95 2.41 18.92
C ARG A 24 -11.62 3.09 17.73
N ALA A 25 -10.84 3.60 16.76
CA ALA A 25 -11.36 4.22 15.56
C ALA A 25 -12.15 3.21 14.70
N VAL A 26 -11.62 1.98 14.55
CA VAL A 26 -12.32 0.89 13.86
C VAL A 26 -13.59 0.48 14.60
N ALA A 27 -13.52 0.25 15.92
CA ALA A 27 -14.67 -0.14 16.72
C ALA A 27 -15.80 0.90 16.74
N ARG A 28 -15.48 2.19 16.52
CA ARG A 28 -16.44 3.29 16.41
C ARG A 28 -16.92 3.54 14.97
N GLY A 29 -16.45 2.78 13.99
CA GLY A 29 -16.81 2.95 12.58
C GLY A 29 -16.25 4.23 11.94
N LEU A 30 -15.26 4.88 12.56
CA LEU A 30 -14.61 6.09 12.03
C LEU A 30 -13.55 5.76 10.97
N LEU A 31 -12.97 4.57 11.10
CA LEU A 31 -11.90 4.04 10.27
C LEU A 31 -12.28 2.64 9.77
N THR A 32 -12.13 2.41 8.47
CA THR A 32 -12.15 1.08 7.87
C THR A 32 -10.78 0.79 7.28
N VAL A 33 -10.13 -0.30 7.69
CA VAL A 33 -8.89 -0.76 7.06
C VAL A 33 -9.15 -2.09 6.38
N ASN A 34 -8.90 -2.15 5.08
CA ASN A 34 -8.99 -3.35 4.29
C ASN A 34 -7.59 -3.76 3.82
N LEU A 35 -7.27 -5.05 3.98
CA LEU A 35 -5.99 -5.62 3.57
C LEU A 35 -6.22 -6.44 2.31
N VAL A 36 -5.54 -6.07 1.23
CA VAL A 36 -5.69 -6.67 -0.09
C VAL A 36 -4.41 -7.45 -0.39
N ASN A 37 -4.50 -8.78 -0.36
CA ASN A 37 -3.35 -9.61 -0.72
C ASN A 37 -3.15 -9.59 -2.22
N ILE A 38 -2.01 -9.06 -2.68
CA ILE A 38 -1.70 -8.95 -4.13
C ILE A 38 -1.68 -10.34 -4.79
N ARG A 39 -1.37 -11.41 -4.05
CA ARG A 39 -1.37 -12.80 -4.56
C ARG A 39 -2.73 -13.29 -5.01
N ASP A 40 -3.83 -12.74 -4.50
CA ASP A 40 -5.18 -13.13 -4.90
C ASP A 40 -5.53 -12.64 -6.32
N TYR A 41 -4.70 -11.77 -6.90
CA TYR A 41 -4.87 -11.20 -8.23
C TYR A 41 -3.88 -11.75 -9.27
N ALA A 42 -3.00 -12.66 -8.86
CA ALA A 42 -2.14 -13.38 -9.79
C ALA A 42 -2.96 -14.38 -10.62
N LEU A 43 -2.78 -14.36 -11.95
CA LEU A 43 -3.54 -15.24 -12.85
C LEU A 43 -2.93 -16.64 -13.00
N ASN A 44 -1.72 -16.86 -12.48
CA ASN A 44 -1.05 -18.14 -12.53
C ASN A 44 -1.46 -19.09 -11.38
N LYS A 45 -1.35 -20.40 -11.62
CA LYS A 45 -1.71 -21.46 -10.68
C LYS A 45 -1.02 -21.35 -9.31
N HIS A 46 0.21 -20.82 -9.30
CA HIS A 46 1.06 -20.76 -8.11
C HIS A 46 0.90 -19.47 -7.31
N ARG A 47 0.07 -18.53 -7.79
CA ARG A 47 -0.10 -17.19 -7.22
C ARG A 47 1.23 -16.42 -7.08
N THR A 48 2.17 -16.67 -7.99
CA THR A 48 3.44 -15.94 -8.09
C THR A 48 3.17 -14.52 -8.51
N VAL A 49 3.84 -13.56 -7.87
CA VAL A 49 3.64 -12.12 -8.10
C VAL A 49 4.91 -11.41 -8.54
N ASP A 50 6.04 -12.07 -8.42
CA ASP A 50 7.38 -11.56 -8.67
C ASP A 50 8.07 -12.29 -9.82
N ASP A 51 8.96 -11.60 -10.51
CA ASP A 51 9.81 -12.16 -11.56
C ASP A 51 11.19 -11.50 -11.54
N THR A 52 12.14 -12.10 -12.26
CA THR A 52 13.49 -11.56 -12.44
C THR A 52 13.47 -10.23 -13.19
N PRO A 53 14.33 -9.27 -12.82
CA PRO A 53 14.39 -7.98 -13.49
C PRO A 53 14.96 -8.12 -14.91
N TYR A 54 14.34 -7.43 -15.87
CA TYR A 54 14.94 -7.24 -17.19
C TYR A 54 16.27 -6.49 -17.04
N GLY A 55 17.31 -6.97 -17.73
CA GLY A 55 18.68 -6.46 -17.59
C GLY A 55 19.54 -7.23 -16.59
N GLY A 56 18.97 -8.21 -15.87
CA GLY A 56 19.67 -8.99 -14.87
C GLY A 56 19.86 -8.22 -13.55
N GLY A 57 20.61 -8.82 -12.63
CA GLY A 57 20.78 -8.30 -11.27
C GLY A 57 20.41 -9.35 -10.22
N ALA A 58 20.59 -9.00 -8.95
CA ALA A 58 20.11 -9.80 -7.84
C ALA A 58 18.66 -9.44 -7.51
N GLY A 59 17.93 -10.39 -6.91
CA GLY A 59 16.58 -10.16 -6.40
C GLY A 59 15.47 -10.31 -7.45
N MET A 60 14.27 -9.91 -7.04
CA MET A 60 13.02 -10.07 -7.80
C MET A 60 12.25 -8.74 -7.82
N VAL A 61 11.34 -8.57 -8.76
CA VAL A 61 10.48 -7.39 -8.90
C VAL A 61 9.03 -7.83 -8.97
N ILE A 62 8.14 -7.14 -8.25
CA ILE A 62 6.70 -7.40 -8.34
C ILE A 62 6.22 -7.03 -9.75
N GLY A 63 5.65 -8.02 -10.45
CA GLY A 63 5.13 -7.85 -11.79
C GLY A 63 3.89 -6.94 -11.84
N PRO A 64 3.62 -6.29 -12.98
CA PRO A 64 2.54 -5.32 -13.08
C PRO A 64 1.15 -5.96 -13.03
N GLU A 65 0.98 -7.17 -13.58
CA GLU A 65 -0.32 -7.84 -13.68
C GLU A 65 -1.06 -7.95 -12.32
N PRO A 66 -0.53 -8.67 -11.31
CA PRO A 66 -1.27 -8.86 -10.07
C PRO A 66 -1.51 -7.54 -9.33
N LEU A 67 -0.56 -6.61 -9.41
CA LEU A 67 -0.64 -5.34 -8.69
C LEU A 67 -1.66 -4.39 -9.34
N VAL A 68 -1.65 -4.26 -10.67
CA VAL A 68 -2.66 -3.46 -11.40
C VAL A 68 -4.05 -4.05 -11.23
N LEU A 69 -4.21 -5.36 -11.32
CA LEU A 69 -5.50 -6.01 -11.09
C LEU A 69 -6.02 -5.76 -9.67
N ALA A 70 -5.16 -5.76 -8.66
CA ALA A 70 -5.54 -5.41 -7.29
C ALA A 70 -5.99 -3.95 -7.16
N ILE A 71 -5.25 -3.00 -7.77
CA ILE A 71 -5.60 -1.57 -7.78
C ILE A 71 -6.97 -1.37 -8.44
N GLU A 72 -7.18 -1.96 -9.62
CA GLU A 72 -8.42 -1.83 -10.38
C GLU A 72 -9.61 -2.49 -9.67
N ALA A 73 -9.40 -3.62 -8.98
CA ALA A 73 -10.44 -4.24 -8.17
C ALA A 73 -10.89 -3.35 -7.01
N VAL A 74 -9.94 -2.71 -6.32
CA VAL A 74 -10.24 -1.72 -5.27
C VAL A 74 -11.01 -0.53 -5.86
N ARG A 75 -10.56 0.01 -7.00
CA ARG A 75 -11.27 1.10 -7.71
C ARG A 75 -12.69 0.75 -8.08
N LYS A 76 -12.88 -0.43 -8.68
CA LYS A 76 -14.21 -0.91 -9.09
C LYS A 76 -15.15 -1.09 -7.90
N SER A 77 -14.64 -1.55 -6.75
CA SER A 77 -15.43 -1.70 -5.52
C SER A 77 -16.00 -0.37 -4.98
N ARG A 78 -15.51 0.77 -5.50
CA ARG A 78 -15.89 2.13 -5.12
C ARG A 78 -16.54 2.93 -6.25
N GLY A 79 -17.05 2.25 -7.28
CA GLY A 79 -17.73 2.92 -8.39
C GLY A 79 -16.78 3.71 -9.29
N GLY A 80 -15.49 3.35 -9.32
CA GLY A 80 -14.50 3.93 -10.22
C GLY A 80 -13.76 5.16 -9.69
N ASN A 81 -14.11 5.66 -8.50
CA ASN A 81 -13.39 6.73 -7.84
C ASN A 81 -12.75 6.22 -6.55
N THR A 82 -11.43 6.34 -6.46
CA THR A 82 -10.65 6.20 -5.23
C THR A 82 -9.99 7.54 -4.98
N GLY A 83 -9.71 7.88 -3.72
CA GLY A 83 -8.78 8.97 -3.44
C GLY A 83 -7.35 8.56 -3.81
N PRO A 84 -6.33 9.10 -3.13
CA PRO A 84 -4.94 8.87 -3.48
C PRO A 84 -4.57 7.38 -3.54
N VAL A 85 -3.83 6.99 -4.57
CA VAL A 85 -3.19 5.67 -4.72
C VAL A 85 -1.70 5.88 -4.56
N ILE A 86 -1.18 5.57 -3.38
CA ILE A 86 0.16 5.94 -2.96
C ILE A 86 1.07 4.71 -2.95
N LEU A 87 2.20 4.80 -3.65
CA LEU A 87 3.28 3.82 -3.52
C LEU A 87 4.20 4.21 -2.36
N LEU A 88 4.46 3.24 -1.48
CA LEU A 88 5.40 3.39 -0.38
C LEU A 88 6.78 2.94 -0.84
N CYS A 89 7.68 3.90 -1.04
CA CYS A 89 9.03 3.67 -1.56
C CYS A 89 10.01 4.75 -1.04
N PRO A 90 11.31 4.44 -0.92
CA PRO A 90 12.29 5.40 -0.45
C PRO A 90 12.49 6.60 -1.40
N GLN A 91 12.08 6.50 -2.67
CA GLN A 91 12.17 7.58 -3.66
C GLN A 91 11.01 8.60 -3.57
N GLY A 92 9.99 8.34 -2.75
CA GLY A 92 8.81 9.19 -2.62
C GLY A 92 9.04 10.48 -1.80
N GLU A 93 8.02 11.34 -1.72
CA GLU A 93 8.04 12.52 -0.85
C GLU A 93 8.19 12.09 0.62
N THR A 94 9.11 12.72 1.35
CA THR A 94 9.33 12.40 2.76
C THR A 94 8.10 12.76 3.60
N PHE A 95 7.52 11.74 4.23
CA PHE A 95 6.34 11.83 5.06
C PHE A 95 6.59 12.73 6.28
N ASN A 96 5.66 13.67 6.48
CA ASN A 96 5.72 14.64 7.57
C ASN A 96 4.30 15.02 8.01
N GLN A 97 4.18 15.80 9.09
CA GLN A 97 2.88 16.14 9.67
C GLN A 97 1.97 16.95 8.73
N ARG A 98 2.52 17.76 7.81
CA ARG A 98 1.74 18.48 6.80
C ARG A 98 1.06 17.48 5.86
N LEU A 99 1.83 16.54 5.32
CA LEU A 99 1.30 15.50 4.43
C LEU A 99 0.29 14.60 5.15
N ALA A 100 0.52 14.26 6.43
CA ALA A 100 -0.46 13.53 7.23
C ALA A 100 -1.81 14.28 7.34
N ALA A 101 -1.77 15.59 7.58
CA ALA A 101 -2.98 16.42 7.68
C ALA A 101 -3.69 16.61 6.33
N GLU A 102 -2.96 16.61 5.22
CA GLU A 102 -3.52 16.62 3.87
C GLU A 102 -4.26 15.30 3.59
N LEU A 103 -3.60 14.16 3.83
CA LEU A 103 -4.21 12.83 3.68
C LEU A 103 -5.40 12.63 4.62
N ALA A 104 -5.41 13.23 5.80
CA ALA A 104 -6.52 13.13 6.75
C ALA A 104 -7.86 13.70 6.22
N ARG A 105 -7.83 14.49 5.14
CA ARG A 105 -9.02 15.03 4.49
C ARG A 105 -9.64 14.06 3.47
N GLU A 106 -8.92 13.01 3.10
CA GLU A 106 -9.37 12.04 2.11
C GLU A 106 -10.36 11.04 2.73
N GLU A 107 -11.45 10.77 2.01
CA GLU A 107 -12.41 9.76 2.44
C GLU A 107 -11.87 8.34 2.26
N HIS A 108 -10.99 8.15 1.27
CA HIS A 108 -10.45 6.86 0.87
C HIS A 108 -9.01 7.00 0.36
N ILE A 109 -8.09 6.23 0.94
CA ILE A 109 -6.69 6.16 0.53
C ILE A 109 -6.33 4.70 0.19
N VAL A 110 -5.60 4.50 -0.90
CA VAL A 110 -5.01 3.21 -1.26
C VAL A 110 -3.50 3.30 -1.03
N LEU A 111 -2.95 2.39 -0.23
CA LEU A 111 -1.51 2.29 0.02
C LEU A 111 -0.97 1.02 -0.63
N ILE A 112 0.08 1.14 -1.42
CA ILE A 112 0.77 0.03 -2.07
C ILE A 112 2.07 -0.24 -1.32
N CYS A 113 2.19 -1.42 -0.73
CA CYS A 113 3.42 -1.89 -0.11
C CYS A 113 4.30 -2.54 -1.18
N GLY A 114 5.42 -1.89 -1.53
CA GLY A 114 6.47 -2.52 -2.32
C GLY A 114 7.17 -3.63 -1.53
N HIS A 115 7.82 -4.56 -2.25
CA HIS A 115 8.68 -5.58 -1.67
C HIS A 115 9.73 -6.02 -2.70
N TYR A 116 10.54 -7.03 -2.37
CA TYR A 116 11.72 -7.46 -3.10
C TYR A 116 12.64 -6.27 -3.46
N GLU A 117 13.15 -6.18 -4.69
CA GLU A 117 13.91 -5.02 -5.17
C GLU A 117 13.00 -3.86 -5.59
N GLY A 118 11.69 -4.07 -5.64
CA GLY A 118 10.70 -3.07 -5.99
C GLY A 118 9.54 -3.62 -6.79
N ILE A 119 8.86 -2.71 -7.49
CA ILE A 119 7.74 -3.02 -8.38
C ILE A 119 8.11 -2.66 -9.81
N ASP A 120 7.42 -3.25 -10.77
CA ASP A 120 7.55 -2.87 -12.17
C ASP A 120 7.15 -1.40 -12.38
N GLU A 121 8.02 -0.65 -13.07
CA GLU A 121 7.87 0.79 -13.27
C GLU A 121 6.53 1.17 -13.94
N ARG A 122 5.96 0.30 -14.78
CA ARG A 122 4.66 0.53 -15.44
C ARG A 122 3.51 0.67 -14.45
N VAL A 123 3.66 0.15 -13.24
CA VAL A 123 2.64 0.28 -12.18
C VAL A 123 2.53 1.74 -11.71
N ARG A 124 3.59 2.54 -11.80
CA ARG A 124 3.55 3.95 -11.34
C ARG A 124 2.51 4.78 -12.07
N SER A 125 2.20 4.46 -13.33
CA SER A 125 1.11 5.09 -14.09
C SER A 125 -0.28 4.86 -13.49
N TYR A 126 -0.42 3.92 -12.55
CA TYR A 126 -1.65 3.65 -11.80
C TYR A 126 -1.65 4.30 -10.40
N THR A 127 -0.56 4.94 -10.01
CA THR A 127 -0.39 5.65 -8.74
C THR A 127 -0.63 7.14 -8.90
N THR A 128 -1.01 7.84 -7.83
CA THR A 128 -1.18 9.29 -7.79
C THR A 128 -0.05 10.00 -7.04
N GLY A 129 0.81 9.24 -6.35
CA GLY A 129 1.89 9.79 -5.56
C GLY A 129 2.73 8.69 -4.90
N GLU A 130 3.84 9.12 -4.31
CA GLU A 130 4.82 8.26 -3.70
C GLU A 130 5.25 8.84 -2.37
N ILE A 131 5.36 8.01 -1.34
CA ILE A 131 5.73 8.45 0.01
C ILE A 131 6.89 7.61 0.54
N SER A 132 7.91 8.30 1.05
CA SER A 132 8.99 7.74 1.85
C SER A 132 8.78 8.09 3.32
N ILE A 133 9.10 7.20 4.25
CA ILE A 133 9.08 7.51 5.70
C ILE A 133 10.45 7.94 6.24
N GLY A 134 11.44 8.09 5.37
CA GLY A 134 12.77 8.61 5.72
C GLY A 134 13.90 8.04 4.88
N ASP A 135 15.10 8.54 5.11
CA ASP A 135 16.29 8.27 4.29
C ASP A 135 16.97 6.95 4.69
N TYR A 136 16.24 5.85 4.55
CA TYR A 136 16.69 4.49 4.82
C TYR A 136 15.87 3.48 4.01
N VAL A 137 16.41 2.27 3.84
CA VAL A 137 15.76 1.20 3.08
C VAL A 137 15.22 0.15 4.05
N LEU A 138 13.96 -0.26 3.83
CA LEU A 138 13.31 -1.37 4.53
C LEU A 138 13.07 -2.52 3.55
N THR A 139 12.75 -3.69 4.09
CA THR A 139 12.48 -4.89 3.29
C THR A 139 11.15 -4.83 2.54
N GLY A 140 10.23 -3.96 2.95
CA GLY A 140 8.91 -3.81 2.35
C GLY A 140 8.17 -2.56 2.84
N GLY A 141 7.05 -2.26 2.19
CA GLY A 141 6.22 -1.08 2.45
C GLY A 141 5.24 -1.23 3.63
N GLU A 142 5.19 -2.39 4.30
CA GLU A 142 4.22 -2.68 5.35
C GLU A 142 4.39 -1.77 6.58
N LEU A 143 5.63 -1.59 7.07
CA LEU A 143 5.91 -0.68 8.18
C LEU A 143 5.64 0.79 7.80
N PRO A 144 6.09 1.30 6.63
CA PRO A 144 5.66 2.59 6.13
C PRO A 144 4.14 2.78 6.10
N ALA A 145 3.39 1.76 5.66
CA ALA A 145 1.93 1.84 5.62
C ALA A 145 1.35 2.00 7.03
N MET A 146 1.85 1.25 8.00
CA MET A 146 1.43 1.36 9.40
C MET A 146 1.71 2.74 9.98
N VAL A 147 2.89 3.31 9.68
CA VAL A 147 3.28 4.66 10.13
C VAL A 147 2.34 5.72 9.54
N VAL A 148 2.08 5.65 8.24
CA VAL A 148 1.18 6.59 7.56
C VAL A 148 -0.24 6.48 8.13
N VAL A 149 -0.78 5.26 8.27
CA VAL A 149 -2.12 5.05 8.83
C VAL A 149 -2.22 5.58 10.27
N ASP A 150 -1.23 5.28 11.13
CA ASP A 150 -1.23 5.78 12.51
C ASP A 150 -1.23 7.30 12.58
N ALA A 151 -0.35 7.95 11.81
CA ALA A 151 -0.23 9.41 11.80
C ALA A 151 -1.48 10.12 11.24
N VAL A 152 -2.11 9.55 10.20
CA VAL A 152 -3.29 10.14 9.55
C VAL A 152 -4.56 9.98 10.40
N VAL A 153 -4.65 8.91 11.20
CA VAL A 153 -5.85 8.61 12.02
C VAL A 153 -5.87 9.39 13.35
N ARG A 154 -4.73 9.93 13.80
CA ARG A 154 -4.62 10.71 15.05
C ARG A 154 -5.39 12.03 15.00
#